data_AF-A0A0Q7R169-F1
#
_entry.id   AF-A0A0Q7R169-F1
#
_cell.length_a   1.000
_cell.length_b   1.000
_cell.length_c   1.000
_cell.angle_alpha   90.00
_cell.angle_beta   90.00
_cell.angle_gamma   90.00
#
_symmetry.space_group_name_H-M   'P 1'
#
loop_
_entity.id
_entity.type
_entity.pdbx_description
1 polymer ?
#
loop_
_entity_poly.entity_id
_entity_poly.type
_entity_poly.pdbx_seq_one_letter_code
_entity_poly.pdbx_strand_id
1 'polypeptide(L)'
;MSSETSTPTAVDPVARQLNAAFLAGLVLLVPVRGALGTTTYDALFYWTLAGLAIMVAFGFVLRVTQVPQALGIVLTTSGIYTVSVVIALAIVGNLGDPGSDTTVTLMAGIPAAAVAAPATTAVVHWTSDNTGATAVGAVCAVLGLTIAISAGPSIGELLDDAREQAADARAFEEAGLSPYLPEIDGMVPEYDGKFTSTAEGSHAVVGYSMTYEQESSGEQSWDAASISLNVLRPEGAACEEISDYLACIENDGYVITERDGVADAVSADVGGMRLTATVREGTGDVPDMDAIGRALVGADEVEWDEVVSLDQE
;
A
#
# COMPACT_ATOMS: atom_id res chain seq x y z
N MET A 1 -28.69 20.33 61.15
CA MET A 1 -28.75 20.17 59.69
C MET A 1 -27.61 20.97 59.12
N SER A 2 -26.45 20.34 58.96
CA SER A 2 -25.30 20.94 58.28
C SER A 2 -25.26 20.32 56.89
N SER A 3 -25.39 21.16 55.87
CA SER A 3 -25.25 20.78 54.47
C SER A 3 -23.81 20.32 54.22
N GLU A 4 -23.61 19.02 53.98
CA GLU A 4 -22.40 18.52 53.35
C GLU A 4 -22.37 19.03 51.91
N THR A 5 -21.67 20.15 51.70
CA THR A 5 -21.27 20.58 50.37
C THR A 5 -20.17 19.62 49.93
N SER A 6 -20.55 18.57 49.19
CA SER A 6 -19.60 17.68 48.53
C SER A 6 -18.75 18.49 47.55
N THR A 7 -17.54 18.84 47.96
CA THR A 7 -16.54 19.48 47.09
C THR A 7 -16.21 18.50 45.96
N PRO A 8 -16.24 18.92 44.68
CA PRO A 8 -15.82 18.06 43.58
C PRO A 8 -14.37 17.66 43.79
N THR A 9 -14.11 16.35 43.82
CA THR A 9 -12.77 15.76 43.93
C THR A 9 -11.88 16.38 42.87
N ALA A 10 -10.80 17.05 43.29
CA ALA A 10 -9.83 17.63 42.38
C ALA A 10 -9.29 16.50 41.48
N VAL A 11 -9.63 16.54 40.20
CA VAL A 11 -9.13 15.57 39.20
C VAL A 11 -7.61 15.53 39.28
N ASP A 12 -7.06 14.32 39.45
CA ASP A 12 -5.64 14.03 39.56
C ASP A 12 -4.85 14.75 38.44
N PRO A 13 -3.78 15.52 38.77
CA PRO A 13 -2.94 16.18 37.78
C PRO A 13 -2.46 15.23 36.68
N VAL A 14 -2.15 13.97 36.99
CA VAL A 14 -1.71 12.97 36.01
C VAL A 14 -2.83 12.63 35.03
N ALA A 15 -4.05 12.44 35.52
CA ALA A 15 -5.21 12.18 34.67
C ALA A 15 -5.52 13.36 33.74
N ARG A 16 -5.32 14.61 34.20
CA ARG A 16 -5.45 15.80 33.35
C ARG A 16 -4.40 15.86 32.25
N GLN A 17 -3.14 15.53 32.57
CA GLN A 17 -2.05 15.51 31.60
C GLN A 17 -2.23 14.42 30.55
N LEU A 18 -2.67 13.22 30.98
CA LEU A 18 -2.95 12.10 30.08
C LEU A 18 -4.11 12.42 29.12
N ASN A 19 -5.21 12.98 29.64
CA ASN A 19 -6.33 13.41 28.80
C ASN A 19 -5.92 14.53 27.83
N ALA A 20 -5.11 15.49 28.29
CA ALA A 20 -4.61 16.56 27.43
C ALA A 20 -3.70 16.03 26.32
N ALA A 21 -2.81 15.08 26.62
CA ALA A 21 -1.94 14.43 25.65
C ALA A 21 -2.76 13.60 24.64
N PHE A 22 -3.76 12.85 25.11
CA PHE A 22 -4.64 12.09 24.21
C PHE A 22 -5.42 12.99 23.25
N LEU A 23 -6.02 14.07 23.77
CA LEU A 23 -6.72 15.05 22.93
C LEU A 23 -5.79 15.77 21.95
N ALA A 24 -4.55 16.07 22.36
CA ALA A 24 -3.55 16.64 21.46
C ALA A 24 -3.24 15.68 20.30
N GLY A 25 -3.14 14.37 20.57
CA GLY A 25 -3.01 13.34 19.53
C GLY A 25 -4.23 13.24 18.61
N LEU A 26 -5.44 13.24 19.17
CA LEU A 26 -6.67 13.17 18.37
C LEU A 26 -6.84 14.35 17.43
N VAL A 27 -6.44 15.55 17.86
CA VAL A 27 -6.52 16.75 17.03
C VAL A 27 -5.56 16.67 15.83
N LEU A 28 -4.46 15.92 15.93
CA LEU A 28 -3.53 15.64 14.84
C LEU A 28 -4.06 14.63 13.80
N LEU A 29 -5.21 14.00 14.03
CA LEU A 29 -5.86 13.19 12.99
C LEU A 29 -6.25 14.03 11.77
N VAL A 30 -6.62 15.30 11.97
CA VAL A 30 -7.03 16.20 10.89
C VAL A 30 -5.90 16.44 9.89
N PRO A 31 -4.70 16.91 10.30
CA PRO A 31 -3.59 17.08 9.37
C PRO A 31 -3.08 15.76 8.78
N VAL A 32 -3.16 14.63 9.49
CA VAL A 32 -2.80 13.30 8.93
C VAL A 32 -3.74 12.92 7.79
N ARG A 33 -5.06 13.02 7.99
CA ARG A 33 -6.05 12.80 6.92
C ARG A 33 -5.78 13.71 5.73
N GLY A 34 -5.53 14.98 6.02
CA GLY A 34 -5.25 15.98 5.00
C GLY A 34 -4.02 15.61 4.17
N ALA A 35 -2.94 15.19 4.80
CA ALA A 35 -1.71 14.79 4.13
C ALA A 35 -1.90 13.52 3.27
N LEU A 36 -2.63 12.52 3.77
CA LEU A 36 -2.91 11.28 3.02
C LEU A 36 -3.76 11.52 1.77
N GLY A 37 -4.68 12.48 1.80
CA GLY A 37 -5.53 12.80 0.66
C GLY A 37 -4.89 13.70 -0.39
N THR A 38 -3.56 13.91 -0.37
CA THR A 38 -2.88 14.85 -1.27
C THR A 38 -1.86 14.18 -2.16
N THR A 39 -1.91 14.51 -3.45
CA THR A 39 -1.03 13.98 -4.50
C THR A 39 0.12 14.92 -4.87
N THR A 40 0.27 16.05 -4.17
CA THR A 40 1.32 17.05 -4.47
C THR A 40 2.13 17.41 -3.24
N TYR A 41 3.45 17.56 -3.43
CA TYR A 41 4.39 17.97 -2.38
C TYR A 41 4.03 19.30 -1.71
N ASP A 42 3.52 20.26 -2.48
CA ASP A 42 3.08 21.56 -1.94
C ASP A 42 1.90 21.38 -0.98
N ALA A 43 0.96 20.49 -1.29
CA ALA A 43 -0.19 20.21 -0.44
C ALA A 43 0.20 19.49 0.86
N LEU A 44 1.15 18.54 0.80
CA LEU A 44 1.74 17.91 1.98
C LEU A 44 2.39 18.96 2.91
N PHE A 45 3.10 19.92 2.33
CA PHE A 45 3.70 21.02 3.09
C PHE A 45 2.64 21.90 3.78
N TYR A 46 1.54 22.25 3.09
CA TYR A 46 0.45 23.00 3.69
C TYR A 46 -0.23 22.27 4.85
N TRP A 47 -0.40 20.95 4.76
CA TRP A 47 -0.95 20.15 5.86
C TRP A 47 -0.01 20.02 7.05
N THR A 48 1.29 19.99 6.79
CA THR A 48 2.32 20.07 7.84
C THR A 48 2.24 21.41 8.59
N LEU A 49 2.13 22.53 7.85
CA LEU A 49 1.91 23.85 8.43
C LEU A 49 0.59 23.96 9.20
N ALA A 50 -0.49 23.37 8.67
CA ALA A 50 -1.77 23.32 9.35
C ALA A 50 -1.66 22.54 10.68
N GLY A 51 -0.95 21.41 10.69
CA GLY A 51 -0.66 20.65 11.91
C GLY A 51 0.07 21.46 12.97
N LEU A 52 1.11 22.22 12.56
CA LEU A 52 1.81 23.14 13.47
C LEU A 52 0.86 24.21 14.03
N ALA A 53 0.06 24.86 13.19
CA ALA A 53 -0.90 25.87 13.61
C ALA A 53 -1.94 25.30 14.60
N ILE A 54 -2.45 24.10 14.31
CA ILE A 54 -3.39 23.37 15.16
C ILE A 54 -2.76 23.06 16.53
N MET A 55 -1.52 22.57 16.57
CA MET A 55 -0.84 22.28 17.83
C MET A 55 -0.55 23.53 18.65
N VAL A 56 -0.20 24.65 18.01
CA VAL A 56 -0.04 25.95 18.70
C VAL A 56 -1.37 26.41 19.29
N ALA A 57 -2.46 26.33 18.51
CA ALA A 57 -3.80 26.68 18.98
C ALA A 57 -4.23 25.78 20.16
N PHE A 58 -3.99 24.48 20.06
CA PHE A 58 -4.32 23.53 21.12
C PHE A 58 -3.48 23.76 22.38
N GLY A 59 -2.19 24.08 22.24
CA GLY A 59 -1.33 24.46 23.36
C GLY A 59 -1.83 25.72 24.08
N PHE A 60 -2.40 26.69 23.35
CA PHE A 60 -3.06 27.84 23.95
C PHE A 60 -4.32 27.44 24.74
N VAL A 61 -5.15 26.54 24.20
CA VAL A 61 -6.33 26.00 24.89
C VAL A 61 -5.95 25.27 26.18
N LEU A 62 -4.92 24.42 26.15
CA LEU A 62 -4.41 23.72 27.33
C LEU A 62 -3.86 24.70 28.39
N ARG A 63 -3.21 25.79 27.94
CA ARG A 63 -2.72 26.84 28.84
C ARG A 63 -3.88 27.60 29.51
N VAL A 64 -4.93 27.95 28.76
CA VAL A 64 -6.11 28.65 29.29
C VAL A 64 -6.88 27.77 30.28
N THR A 65 -6.93 26.46 30.06
CA THR A 65 -7.59 25.49 30.94
C THR A 65 -6.74 25.07 32.15
N GLN A 66 -5.59 25.73 32.37
CA GLN A 66 -4.68 25.52 33.50
C GLN A 66 -4.11 24.09 33.59
N VAL A 67 -3.86 23.44 32.46
CA VAL A 67 -3.16 22.16 32.44
C VAL A 67 -1.67 22.37 32.80
N PRO A 68 -1.12 21.64 33.77
CA PRO A 68 0.29 21.74 34.12
C PRO A 68 1.18 21.33 32.93
N GLN A 69 2.27 22.06 32.69
CA GLN A 69 3.24 21.75 31.63
C GLN A 69 2.63 21.67 30.21
N ALA A 70 1.54 22.42 29.94
CA ALA A 70 0.78 22.38 28.68
C ALA A 70 1.65 22.39 27.40
N LEU A 71 2.64 23.29 27.31
CA LEU A 71 3.52 23.37 26.13
C LEU A 71 4.42 22.14 25.99
N GLY A 72 4.97 21.62 27.10
CA GLY A 72 5.76 20.39 27.08
C GLY A 72 4.94 19.19 26.63
N ILE A 73 3.68 19.10 27.07
CA ILE A 73 2.74 18.05 26.65
C ILE A 73 2.49 18.11 25.14
N VAL A 74 2.06 19.27 24.61
CA VAL A 74 1.78 19.43 23.17
C VAL A 74 2.99 19.07 22.32
N LEU A 75 4.17 19.59 22.65
CA LEU A 75 5.37 19.34 21.85
C LEU A 75 5.80 17.87 21.92
N THR A 76 5.81 17.27 23.12
CA THR A 76 6.17 15.87 23.29
C THR A 76 5.17 14.95 22.58
N THR A 77 3.88 15.20 22.75
CA THR A 77 2.82 14.44 22.07
C THR A 77 2.95 14.56 20.57
N SER A 78 3.18 15.75 19.99
CA SER A 78 3.37 15.87 18.54
C SER A 78 4.52 15.01 18.04
N GLY A 79 5.65 15.01 18.75
CA GLY A 79 6.81 14.21 18.35
C GLY A 79 6.51 12.72 18.36
N ILE A 80 6.01 12.21 19.49
CA ILE A 80 5.74 10.78 19.67
C ILE A 80 4.60 10.32 18.75
N TYR A 81 3.52 11.10 18.66
CA TYR A 81 2.39 10.81 17.77
C TYR A 81 2.86 10.67 16.32
N THR A 82 3.65 11.61 15.82
CA THR A 82 4.12 11.57 14.44
C THR A 82 4.92 10.29 14.14
N VAL A 83 5.83 9.90 15.05
CA VAL A 83 6.59 8.65 14.89
C VAL A 83 5.68 7.43 14.94
N SER A 84 4.75 7.38 15.90
CA SER A 84 3.80 6.27 16.03
C SER A 84 2.87 6.15 14.83
N VAL A 85 2.41 7.27 14.25
CA VAL A 85 1.58 7.27 13.04
C VAL A 85 2.37 6.75 11.86
N VAL A 86 3.60 7.21 11.63
CA VAL A 86 4.43 6.71 10.51
C VAL A 86 4.60 5.19 10.58
N ILE A 87 4.90 4.65 11.76
CA ILE A 87 5.02 3.20 11.97
C ILE A 87 3.68 2.50 11.69
N ALA A 88 2.57 3.03 12.21
CA ALA A 88 1.26 2.43 12.01
C ALA A 88 0.82 2.47 10.54
N LEU A 89 1.11 3.55 9.82
CA LEU A 89 0.86 3.66 8.38
C LEU A 89 1.70 2.66 7.58
N ALA A 90 2.97 2.48 7.95
CA ALA A 90 3.82 1.45 7.34
C ALA A 90 3.20 0.06 7.51
N ILE A 91 2.72 -0.27 8.71
CA ILE A 91 2.05 -1.55 8.97
C ILE A 91 0.79 -1.68 8.11
N VAL A 92 -0.03 -0.63 8.02
CA VAL A 92 -1.27 -0.63 7.23
C VAL A 92 -0.99 -0.81 5.74
N GLY A 93 0.04 -0.16 5.18
CA GLY A 93 0.44 -0.34 3.78
C GLY A 93 0.87 -1.77 3.47
N ASN A 94 1.66 -2.38 4.37
CA ASN A 94 2.09 -3.78 4.23
C ASN A 94 0.96 -4.82 4.41
N LEU A 95 -0.25 -4.42 4.78
CA LEU A 95 -1.40 -5.33 4.92
C LEU A 95 -2.26 -5.40 3.64
N GLY A 96 -1.90 -4.69 2.56
CA GLY A 96 -2.49 -4.83 1.23
C GLY A 96 -3.84 -4.12 1.01
N ASP A 97 -4.75 -4.06 2.00
CA ASP A 97 -6.02 -3.33 1.87
C ASP A 97 -6.14 -2.19 2.90
N PRO A 98 -5.49 -1.04 2.65
CA PRO A 98 -5.57 0.11 3.55
C PRO A 98 -6.97 0.77 3.55
N GLY A 99 -7.76 0.58 2.49
CA GLY A 99 -9.04 1.26 2.30
C GLY A 99 -8.92 2.79 2.13
N SER A 100 -9.97 3.52 2.50
CA SER A 100 -10.05 4.98 2.30
C SER A 100 -9.09 5.77 3.21
N ASP A 101 -8.73 7.01 2.84
CA ASP A 101 -7.96 7.93 3.70
C ASP A 101 -8.55 8.07 5.11
N THR A 102 -9.88 8.03 5.22
CA THR A 102 -10.58 8.08 6.52
C THR A 102 -10.25 6.86 7.36
N THR A 103 -10.33 5.68 6.75
CA THR A 103 -10.09 4.39 7.40
C THR A 103 -8.65 4.31 7.87
N VAL A 104 -7.70 4.60 6.98
CA VAL A 104 -6.26 4.61 7.27
C VAL A 104 -5.93 5.60 8.40
N THR A 105 -6.46 6.82 8.33
CA THR A 105 -6.20 7.84 9.36
C THR A 105 -6.70 7.38 10.74
N LEU A 106 -7.88 6.77 10.81
CA LEU A 106 -8.46 6.31 12.07
C LEU A 106 -7.71 5.07 12.60
N MET A 107 -7.39 4.13 11.72
CA MET A 107 -6.65 2.91 12.04
C MET A 107 -5.23 3.20 12.53
N ALA A 108 -4.52 4.14 11.91
CA ALA A 108 -3.17 4.50 12.33
C ALA A 108 -3.15 5.53 13.47
N GLY A 109 -4.01 6.55 13.38
CA GLY A 109 -3.94 7.72 14.26
C GLY A 109 -4.54 7.53 15.65
N ILE A 110 -5.62 6.75 15.81
CA ILE A 110 -6.19 6.50 17.15
C ILE A 110 -5.21 5.69 18.01
N PRO A 111 -4.65 4.56 17.53
CA PRO A 111 -3.61 3.84 18.27
C PRO A 111 -2.37 4.69 18.55
N ALA A 112 -1.93 5.50 17.57
CA ALA A 112 -0.82 6.42 17.78
C ALA A 112 -1.10 7.45 18.89
N ALA A 113 -2.31 8.00 18.96
CA ALA A 113 -2.71 8.89 20.06
C ALA A 113 -2.76 8.15 21.41
N ALA A 114 -3.24 6.90 21.41
CA ALA A 114 -3.28 6.06 22.62
C ALA A 114 -1.89 5.69 23.14
N VAL A 115 -0.88 5.56 22.27
CA VAL A 115 0.52 5.33 22.63
C VAL A 115 1.21 6.64 23.05
N ALA A 116 0.96 7.74 22.32
CA ALA A 116 1.58 9.03 22.59
C ALA A 116 1.15 9.62 23.94
N ALA A 117 -0.09 9.38 24.37
CA ALA A 117 -0.62 9.92 25.62
C ALA A 117 0.14 9.45 26.90
N PRO A 118 0.27 8.14 27.18
CA PRO A 118 1.03 7.65 28.33
C PRO A 118 2.52 7.95 28.21
N ALA A 119 3.10 7.83 27.00
CA ALA A 119 4.51 8.13 26.78
C ALA A 119 4.84 9.60 27.04
N THR A 120 4.00 10.53 26.56
CA THR A 120 4.13 11.96 26.86
C THR A 120 4.03 12.22 28.35
N THR A 121 3.05 11.62 29.02
CA THR A 121 2.83 11.82 30.46
C THR A 121 4.04 11.35 31.26
N ALA A 122 4.63 10.20 30.90
CA ALA A 122 5.85 9.69 31.52
C ALA A 122 7.07 10.62 31.32
N VAL A 123 7.28 11.11 30.09
CA VAL A 123 8.38 12.04 29.76
C VAL A 123 8.24 13.35 30.52
N VAL A 124 7.04 13.92 30.54
CA VAL A 124 6.74 15.18 31.22
C VAL A 124 6.91 15.02 32.74
N HIS A 125 6.44 13.91 33.31
CA HIS A 125 6.64 13.60 34.73
C HIS A 125 8.12 13.45 35.11
N TRP A 126 8.93 12.83 34.24
CA TRP A 126 10.37 12.65 34.48
C TRP A 126 11.14 13.97 34.55
N THR A 127 10.74 14.97 33.75
CA THR A 127 11.43 16.27 33.73
C THR A 127 11.20 17.13 34.96
N SER A 128 10.19 16.85 35.79
CA SER A 128 9.81 17.52 37.05
C SER A 128 9.49 19.03 37.01
N ASP A 129 10.04 19.80 36.06
CA ASP A 129 9.88 21.26 35.93
C ASP A 129 9.41 21.68 34.53
N ASN A 130 8.70 22.82 34.43
CA ASN A 130 8.14 23.36 33.17
C ASN A 130 9.18 23.58 32.06
N THR A 131 10.37 24.09 32.42
CA THR A 131 11.44 24.40 31.46
C THR A 131 12.03 23.12 30.87
N GLY A 132 12.23 22.09 31.71
CA GLY A 132 12.70 20.78 31.28
C GLY A 132 11.71 20.09 30.35
N ALA A 133 10.42 20.07 30.71
CA ALA A 133 9.35 19.50 29.90
C ALA A 133 9.26 20.16 28.51
N THR A 134 9.44 21.48 28.44
CA THR A 134 9.39 22.22 27.18
C THR A 134 10.61 21.93 26.30
N ALA A 135 11.81 21.86 26.89
CA ALA A 135 13.04 21.57 26.15
C ALA A 135 13.02 20.15 25.55
N VAL A 136 12.66 19.14 26.36
CA VAL A 136 12.52 17.75 25.88
C VAL A 136 11.40 17.65 24.84
N GLY A 137 10.26 18.29 25.09
CA GLY A 137 9.16 18.32 24.13
C GLY A 137 9.57 18.92 22.79
N ALA A 138 10.36 20.01 22.77
CA ALA A 138 10.87 20.59 21.55
C ALA A 138 11.79 19.62 20.77
N VAL A 139 12.64 18.88 21.46
CA VAL A 139 13.48 17.83 20.84
C VAL A 139 12.61 16.73 20.24
N CYS A 140 11.61 16.24 20.97
CA CYS A 140 10.66 15.24 20.47
C CYS A 140 9.91 15.75 19.22
N ALA A 141 9.42 16.99 19.25
CA ALA A 141 8.71 17.59 18.13
C ALA A 141 9.60 17.71 16.88
N VAL A 142 10.86 18.15 17.04
CA VAL A 142 11.82 18.22 15.93
C VAL A 142 12.13 16.84 15.39
N LEU A 143 12.40 15.85 16.24
CA LEU A 143 12.67 14.47 15.81
C LEU A 143 11.48 13.87 15.06
N GLY A 144 10.26 14.02 15.60
CA GLY A 144 9.05 13.55 14.94
C GLY A 144 8.82 14.21 13.58
N LEU A 145 9.03 15.54 13.49
CA LEU A 145 8.93 16.26 12.23
C LEU A 145 9.98 15.78 11.20
N THR A 146 11.23 15.58 11.62
CA THR A 146 12.28 15.05 10.75
C THR A 146 11.88 13.68 10.18
N ILE A 147 11.35 12.79 11.03
CA ILE A 147 10.90 11.46 10.61
C ILE A 147 9.72 11.55 9.63
N ALA A 148 8.73 12.41 9.90
CA ALA A 148 7.61 12.59 8.97
C ALA A 148 8.04 13.15 7.61
N ILE A 149 8.96 14.11 7.58
CA ILE A 149 9.46 14.68 6.32
C ILE A 149 10.28 13.64 5.56
N SER A 150 11.09 12.83 6.25
CA SER A 150 11.94 11.83 5.59
C SER A 150 11.19 10.59 5.13
N ALA A 151 10.24 10.08 5.94
CA ALA A 151 9.52 8.84 5.65
C ALA A 151 8.17 9.07 4.96
N GLY A 152 7.62 10.28 5.02
CA GLY A 152 6.30 10.61 4.48
C GLY A 152 6.11 10.23 3.00
N PRO A 153 7.04 10.59 2.10
CA PRO A 153 6.92 10.23 0.68
C PRO A 153 6.83 8.72 0.45
N SER A 154 7.78 7.95 1.01
CA SER A 154 7.82 6.50 0.84
C SER A 154 6.62 5.78 1.46
N ILE A 155 6.09 6.29 2.58
CA ILE A 155 4.85 5.75 3.16
C ILE A 155 3.62 6.13 2.34
N GLY A 156 3.64 7.29 1.68
CA GLY A 156 2.60 7.69 0.73
C GLY A 156 2.56 6.76 -0.47
N GLU A 157 3.71 6.53 -1.10
CA GLU A 157 3.87 5.59 -2.24
C GLU A 157 3.38 4.20 -1.84
N LEU A 158 3.87 3.64 -0.72
CA LEU A 158 3.44 2.34 -0.23
C LEU A 158 1.91 2.22 -0.04
N LEU A 159 1.26 3.27 0.44
CA LEU A 159 -0.20 3.27 0.64
C LEU A 159 -0.96 3.41 -0.67
N ASP A 160 -0.44 4.19 -1.62
CA ASP A 160 -1.07 4.38 -2.92
C ASP A 160 -0.92 3.11 -3.76
N ASP A 161 0.24 2.45 -3.74
CA ASP A 161 0.47 1.16 -4.40
C ASP A 161 -0.48 0.08 -3.84
N ALA A 162 -0.57 -0.03 -2.51
CA ALA A 162 -1.50 -0.98 -1.87
C ALA A 162 -2.97 -0.69 -2.23
N ARG A 163 -3.36 0.58 -2.40
CA ARG A 163 -4.72 0.94 -2.84
C ARG A 163 -4.98 0.57 -4.29
N GLU A 164 -4.00 0.76 -5.15
CA GLU A 164 -4.10 0.41 -6.56
C GLU A 164 -4.24 -1.10 -6.72
N GLN A 165 -3.42 -1.88 -6.02
CA GLN A 165 -3.50 -3.34 -5.99
C GLN A 165 -4.87 -3.83 -5.47
N ALA A 166 -5.35 -3.28 -4.35
CA ALA A 166 -6.67 -3.64 -3.81
C ALA A 166 -7.82 -3.21 -4.75
N ALA A 167 -7.65 -2.13 -5.52
CA ALA A 167 -8.63 -1.71 -6.51
C ALA A 167 -8.64 -2.63 -7.74
N ASP A 168 -7.47 -3.09 -8.17
CA ASP A 168 -7.31 -4.04 -9.26
C ASP A 168 -7.90 -5.41 -8.91
N ALA A 169 -7.56 -5.97 -7.74
CA ALA A 169 -8.12 -7.22 -7.24
C ALA A 169 -9.66 -7.19 -7.24
N ARG A 170 -10.26 -6.12 -6.67
CA ARG A 170 -11.72 -5.95 -6.69
C ARG A 170 -12.29 -5.81 -8.09
N ALA A 171 -11.61 -5.11 -9.00
CA ALA A 171 -12.07 -4.95 -10.37
C ALA A 171 -12.07 -6.29 -11.13
N PHE A 172 -11.10 -7.16 -10.85
CA PHE A 172 -11.04 -8.51 -11.42
C PHE A 172 -12.15 -9.43 -10.86
N GLU A 173 -12.40 -9.38 -9.55
CA GLU A 173 -13.50 -10.09 -8.91
C GLU A 173 -14.86 -9.65 -9.47
N GLU A 174 -15.08 -8.34 -9.61
CA GLU A 174 -16.31 -7.78 -10.20
C GLU A 174 -16.47 -8.18 -11.67
N ALA A 175 -15.36 -8.31 -12.40
CA ALA A 175 -15.36 -8.77 -13.78
C ALA A 175 -15.62 -10.29 -13.92
N GLY A 176 -15.57 -11.03 -12.81
CA GLY A 176 -15.75 -12.49 -12.75
C GLY A 176 -14.59 -13.25 -13.39
N LEU A 177 -13.37 -12.70 -13.30
CA LEU A 177 -12.17 -13.34 -13.81
C LEU A 177 -11.59 -14.27 -12.73
N SER A 178 -11.02 -15.39 -13.18
CA SER A 178 -10.27 -16.31 -12.30
C SER A 178 -8.77 -16.01 -12.39
N PRO A 179 -8.07 -15.88 -11.26
CA PRO A 179 -6.62 -15.65 -11.22
C PRO A 179 -5.85 -16.95 -11.40
N TYR A 180 -5.03 -17.02 -12.44
CA TYR A 180 -4.10 -18.11 -12.72
C TYR A 180 -2.66 -17.63 -12.68
N LEU A 181 -1.81 -18.39 -11.98
CA LEU A 181 -0.38 -18.15 -11.86
C LEU A 181 0.40 -19.42 -12.23
N PRO A 182 0.80 -19.61 -13.50
CA PRO A 182 1.60 -20.76 -13.88
C PRO A 182 3.03 -20.65 -13.33
N GLU A 183 3.54 -21.75 -12.78
CA GLU A 183 4.95 -21.87 -12.40
C GLU A 183 5.79 -22.23 -13.63
N ILE A 184 6.62 -21.28 -14.09
CA ILE A 184 7.54 -21.49 -15.21
C ILE A 184 8.96 -21.68 -14.66
N ASP A 185 9.57 -22.82 -14.96
CA ASP A 185 10.87 -23.21 -14.41
C ASP A 185 11.96 -22.14 -14.65
N GLY A 186 12.64 -21.75 -13.59
CA GLY A 186 13.72 -20.76 -13.62
C GLY A 186 13.29 -19.30 -13.84
N MET A 187 11.99 -19.00 -13.79
CA MET A 187 11.45 -17.67 -14.02
C MET A 187 10.63 -17.16 -12.82
N VAL A 188 10.69 -15.86 -12.58
CA VAL A 188 9.95 -15.14 -11.55
C VAL A 188 8.91 -14.25 -12.24
N PRO A 189 7.62 -14.34 -11.86
CA PRO A 189 6.58 -13.51 -12.45
C PRO A 189 6.51 -12.11 -11.81
N GLU A 190 6.22 -11.12 -12.63
CA GLU A 190 5.96 -9.71 -12.30
C GLU A 190 4.62 -9.31 -12.93
N TYR A 191 3.77 -8.56 -12.22
CA TYR A 191 2.46 -8.16 -12.72
C TYR A 191 2.57 -6.86 -13.53
N ASP A 192 2.21 -6.89 -14.82
CA ASP A 192 2.34 -5.71 -15.70
C ASP A 192 1.09 -4.80 -15.70
N GLY A 193 -0.05 -5.32 -15.25
CA GLY A 193 -1.31 -4.59 -15.23
C GLY A 193 -2.51 -5.30 -15.88
N LYS A 194 -3.63 -4.58 -15.93
CA LYS A 194 -4.92 -5.07 -16.42
C LYS A 194 -5.25 -4.65 -17.85
N PHE A 195 -5.95 -5.52 -18.57
CA PHE A 195 -6.58 -5.20 -19.85
C PHE A 195 -8.00 -4.69 -19.65
N THR A 196 -8.30 -3.55 -20.25
CA THR A 196 -9.65 -2.99 -20.31
C THR A 196 -10.16 -2.98 -21.74
N SER A 197 -11.37 -3.49 -21.93
CA SER A 197 -12.11 -3.32 -23.17
C SER A 197 -13.01 -2.10 -23.05
N THR A 198 -13.02 -1.27 -24.09
CA THR A 198 -13.93 -0.12 -24.23
C THR A 198 -15.15 -0.45 -25.09
N ALA A 199 -15.34 -1.73 -25.43
CA ALA A 199 -16.53 -2.18 -26.16
C ALA A 199 -17.79 -1.76 -25.41
N GLU A 200 -18.72 -1.12 -26.13
CA GLU A 200 -20.01 -0.64 -25.61
C GLU A 200 -20.00 0.46 -24.54
N GLY A 201 -18.88 1.18 -24.37
CA GLY A 201 -18.81 2.36 -23.49
C GLY A 201 -18.71 2.04 -22.00
N SER A 202 -18.67 0.76 -21.63
CA SER A 202 -18.18 0.28 -20.34
C SER A 202 -16.68 0.05 -20.42
N HIS A 203 -15.92 0.53 -19.44
CA HIS A 203 -14.51 0.16 -19.25
C HIS A 203 -14.49 -1.16 -18.47
N ALA A 204 -14.78 -2.27 -19.14
CA ALA A 204 -14.82 -3.58 -18.50
C ALA A 204 -13.42 -4.19 -18.48
N VAL A 205 -13.01 -4.71 -17.32
CA VAL A 205 -11.76 -5.47 -17.22
C VAL A 205 -11.97 -6.84 -17.88
N VAL A 206 -11.08 -7.19 -18.81
CA VAL A 206 -11.21 -8.41 -19.63
C VAL A 206 -10.07 -9.41 -19.41
N GLY A 207 -9.04 -9.02 -18.67
CA GLY A 207 -7.93 -9.87 -18.27
C GLY A 207 -6.76 -9.06 -17.71
N TYR A 208 -5.60 -9.71 -17.62
CA TYR A 208 -4.37 -9.13 -17.07
C TYR A 208 -3.12 -9.68 -17.76
N SER A 209 -1.97 -9.02 -17.54
CA SER A 209 -0.67 -9.40 -18.07
C SER A 209 0.34 -9.61 -16.95
N MET A 210 1.26 -10.54 -17.16
CA MET A 210 2.42 -10.77 -16.31
C MET A 210 3.66 -10.96 -17.17
N THR A 211 4.82 -10.53 -16.70
CA THR A 211 6.12 -10.81 -17.33
C THR A 211 6.90 -11.76 -16.44
N TYR A 212 7.50 -12.78 -17.04
CA TYR A 212 8.38 -13.73 -16.35
C TYR A 212 9.82 -13.46 -16.74
N GLU A 213 10.66 -13.14 -15.76
CA GLU A 213 12.10 -12.88 -15.93
C GLU A 213 12.95 -13.86 -15.10
N GLN A 214 14.23 -14.02 -15.44
CA GLN A 214 15.10 -14.90 -14.66
C GLN A 214 15.47 -14.30 -13.30
N GLU A 215 15.48 -15.15 -12.26
CA GLU A 215 15.91 -14.79 -10.90
C GLU A 215 17.37 -14.25 -10.84
N SER A 216 18.20 -14.53 -11.85
CA SER A 216 19.64 -14.20 -11.86
C SER A 216 19.99 -12.82 -12.46
N SER A 217 19.04 -12.10 -13.07
CA SER A 217 19.27 -10.76 -13.60
C SER A 217 19.08 -9.68 -12.52
N GLY A 218 19.95 -9.70 -11.50
CA GLY A 218 19.97 -8.71 -10.41
C GLY A 218 20.27 -7.25 -10.81
N GLU A 219 20.27 -6.93 -12.10
CA GLU A 219 20.30 -5.57 -12.66
C GLU A 219 19.48 -5.60 -13.95
N GLN A 220 18.57 -4.63 -14.14
CA GLN A 220 17.76 -4.40 -15.35
C GLN A 220 18.62 -4.55 -16.62
N SER A 221 18.64 -5.77 -17.17
CA SER A 221 19.22 -6.03 -18.47
C SER A 221 18.15 -5.71 -19.48
N TRP A 222 18.30 -4.58 -20.17
CA TRP A 222 17.41 -4.13 -21.25
C TRP A 222 17.28 -5.15 -22.41
N ASP A 223 18.09 -6.20 -22.37
CA ASP A 223 18.15 -7.31 -23.32
C ASP A 223 17.88 -8.66 -22.65
N ALA A 224 17.35 -8.73 -21.43
CA ALA A 224 16.99 -10.00 -20.79
C ALA A 224 15.94 -10.75 -21.61
N ALA A 225 16.09 -12.08 -21.68
CA ALA A 225 15.04 -12.91 -22.24
C ALA A 225 13.87 -12.98 -21.25
N SER A 226 12.65 -12.78 -21.73
CA SER A 226 11.45 -12.76 -20.90
C SER A 226 10.27 -13.43 -21.57
N ILE A 227 9.29 -13.85 -20.77
CA ILE A 227 8.03 -14.40 -21.26
C ILE A 227 6.91 -13.47 -20.82
N SER A 228 6.20 -12.86 -21.76
CA SER A 228 4.97 -12.12 -21.45
C SER A 228 3.79 -13.08 -21.51
N LEU A 229 3.00 -13.13 -20.43
CA LEU A 229 1.81 -13.96 -20.27
C LEU A 229 0.57 -13.07 -20.18
N ASN A 230 -0.34 -13.23 -21.13
CA ASN A 230 -1.65 -12.60 -21.10
C ASN A 230 -2.71 -13.60 -20.67
N VAL A 231 -3.53 -13.24 -19.69
CA VAL A 231 -4.66 -14.05 -19.22
C VAL A 231 -5.95 -13.32 -19.52
N LEU A 232 -6.71 -13.83 -20.48
CA LEU A 232 -7.87 -13.15 -21.06
C LEU A 232 -9.08 -14.08 -21.12
N ARG A 233 -10.29 -13.52 -21.15
CA ARG A 233 -11.46 -14.32 -21.54
C ARG A 233 -11.29 -14.80 -22.99
N PRO A 234 -11.54 -16.08 -23.29
CA PRO A 234 -11.36 -16.62 -24.64
C PRO A 234 -12.35 -15.97 -25.62
N GLU A 235 -11.80 -15.31 -26.64
CA GLU A 235 -12.57 -14.83 -27.80
C GLU A 235 -12.28 -15.74 -29.00
N GLY A 236 -13.14 -16.75 -29.22
CA GLY A 236 -12.97 -17.70 -30.33
C GLY A 236 -11.94 -18.79 -30.07
N ALA A 237 -11.47 -19.44 -31.15
CA ALA A 237 -10.48 -20.53 -31.06
C ALA A 237 -9.10 -20.01 -30.61
N ALA A 238 -8.32 -20.83 -29.91
CA ALA A 238 -6.98 -20.45 -29.43
C ALA A 238 -6.00 -20.15 -30.57
N CYS A 239 -6.20 -20.80 -31.72
CA CYS A 239 -5.47 -20.54 -32.93
C CYS A 239 -6.44 -20.76 -34.11
N GLU A 240 -6.50 -19.79 -35.02
CA GLU A 240 -7.20 -19.95 -36.30
C GLU A 240 -6.13 -19.98 -37.38
N GLU A 241 -5.94 -21.17 -37.99
CA GLU A 241 -4.92 -21.37 -39.01
C GLU A 241 -5.16 -20.44 -40.20
N ILE A 242 -4.16 -19.63 -40.54
CA ILE A 242 -4.19 -18.76 -41.74
C ILE A 242 -3.24 -19.38 -42.74
N SER A 243 -3.81 -19.95 -43.81
CA SER A 243 -3.08 -20.60 -44.91
C SER A 243 -1.85 -19.78 -45.30
N ASP A 244 -0.70 -20.43 -45.26
CA ASP A 244 0.63 -19.93 -45.66
C ASP A 244 1.30 -18.89 -44.73
N TYR A 245 0.71 -18.55 -43.58
CA TYR A 245 1.27 -17.52 -42.68
C TYR A 245 1.35 -17.94 -41.21
N LEU A 246 0.40 -18.74 -40.73
CA LEU A 246 0.28 -19.11 -39.32
C LEU A 246 -0.11 -20.58 -39.20
N ALA A 247 0.79 -21.39 -38.61
CA ALA A 247 0.55 -22.80 -38.34
C ALA A 247 0.18 -23.01 -36.86
N CYS A 248 -0.78 -23.89 -36.61
CA CYS A 248 -1.22 -24.25 -35.27
C CYS A 248 -0.77 -25.70 -34.97
N ILE A 249 0.05 -25.88 -33.93
CA ILE A 249 0.46 -27.20 -33.46
C ILE A 249 -0.32 -27.48 -32.17
N GLU A 250 -1.32 -28.36 -32.27
CA GLU A 250 -2.10 -28.80 -31.12
C GLU A 250 -1.33 -29.88 -30.34
N ASN A 251 -1.17 -29.65 -29.04
CA ASN A 251 -0.61 -30.58 -28.08
C ASN A 251 -1.66 -30.96 -27.02
N ASP A 252 -1.26 -31.73 -26.00
CA ASP A 252 -2.15 -32.14 -24.91
C ASP A 252 -2.51 -30.94 -24.01
N GLY A 253 -3.60 -30.26 -24.35
CA GLY A 253 -4.18 -29.16 -23.55
C GLY A 253 -3.70 -27.75 -23.91
N TYR A 254 -2.73 -27.60 -24.81
CA TYR A 254 -2.23 -26.31 -25.28
C TYR A 254 -1.96 -26.30 -26.80
N VAL A 255 -1.86 -25.10 -27.37
CA VAL A 255 -1.59 -24.88 -28.79
C VAL A 255 -0.37 -23.98 -28.94
N ILE A 256 0.58 -24.39 -29.76
CA ILE A 256 1.71 -23.56 -30.18
C ILE A 256 1.36 -22.94 -31.54
N THR A 257 1.51 -21.63 -31.62
CA THR A 257 1.34 -20.87 -32.85
C THR A 257 2.71 -20.59 -33.45
N GLU A 258 2.92 -20.98 -34.70
CA GLU A 258 4.14 -20.69 -35.44
C GLU A 258 3.87 -19.67 -36.56
N ARG A 259 4.75 -18.68 -36.68
CA ARG A 259 4.76 -17.71 -37.77
C ARG A 259 6.06 -17.84 -38.55
N ASP A 260 5.97 -17.99 -39.86
CA ASP A 260 7.14 -18.19 -40.74
C ASP A 260 8.06 -19.37 -40.33
N GLY A 261 7.49 -20.42 -39.70
CA GLY A 261 8.22 -21.60 -39.23
C GLY A 261 9.01 -21.39 -37.93
N VAL A 262 8.72 -20.31 -37.19
CA VAL A 262 9.25 -20.03 -35.85
C VAL A 262 8.08 -19.93 -34.87
N ALA A 263 8.21 -20.55 -33.70
CA ALA A 263 7.19 -20.46 -32.66
C ALA A 263 7.05 -19.02 -32.16
N ASP A 264 5.83 -18.49 -32.24
CA ASP A 264 5.45 -17.11 -31.94
C ASP A 264 4.81 -17.02 -30.55
N ALA A 265 3.91 -17.94 -30.23
CA ALA A 265 3.18 -17.95 -28.96
C ALA A 265 2.74 -19.36 -28.56
N VAL A 266 2.45 -19.56 -27.28
CA VAL A 266 1.80 -20.76 -26.76
C VAL A 266 0.57 -20.37 -25.96
N SER A 267 -0.56 -21.05 -26.19
CA SER A 267 -1.84 -20.76 -25.53
C SER A 267 -2.48 -21.99 -24.92
N ALA A 268 -3.06 -21.86 -23.72
CA ALA A 268 -3.84 -22.89 -23.06
C ALA A 268 -5.16 -22.31 -22.53
N ASP A 269 -6.25 -23.06 -22.68
CA ASP A 269 -7.56 -22.70 -22.14
C ASP A 269 -7.77 -23.42 -20.80
N VAL A 270 -7.74 -22.68 -19.68
CA VAL A 270 -7.82 -23.22 -18.31
C VAL A 270 -8.96 -22.53 -17.57
N GLY A 271 -9.90 -23.32 -17.04
CA GLY A 271 -11.00 -22.84 -16.21
C GLY A 271 -11.87 -21.71 -16.80
N GLY A 272 -11.94 -21.62 -18.13
CA GLY A 272 -12.70 -20.56 -18.83
C GLY A 272 -11.90 -19.30 -19.12
N MET A 273 -10.61 -19.30 -18.82
CA MET A 273 -9.63 -18.27 -19.20
C MET A 273 -8.67 -18.82 -20.26
N ARG A 274 -8.12 -17.95 -21.09
CA ARG A 274 -7.04 -18.25 -22.03
C ARG A 274 -5.75 -17.63 -21.54
N LEU A 275 -4.76 -18.48 -21.29
CA LEU A 275 -3.41 -18.09 -20.93
C LEU A 275 -2.57 -18.13 -22.22
N THR A 276 -2.03 -17.00 -22.65
CA THR A 276 -1.20 -16.87 -23.86
C THR A 276 0.16 -16.33 -23.50
N ALA A 277 1.20 -17.15 -23.65
CA ALA A 277 2.58 -16.77 -23.44
C ALA A 277 3.29 -16.47 -24.76
N THR A 278 4.06 -15.39 -24.79
CA THR A 278 4.94 -14.98 -25.89
C THR A 278 6.36 -14.82 -25.39
N VAL A 279 7.31 -15.47 -26.06
CA VAL A 279 8.73 -15.42 -25.68
C VAL A 279 9.39 -14.25 -26.38
N ARG A 280 10.11 -13.43 -25.61
CA ARG A 280 11.04 -12.43 -26.13
C ARG A 280 12.46 -12.96 -26.00
N GLU A 281 13.13 -13.11 -27.13
CA GLU A 281 14.54 -13.47 -27.16
C GLU A 281 15.41 -12.39 -26.52
N GLY A 282 16.43 -12.83 -25.78
CA GLY A 282 17.37 -11.96 -25.08
C GLY A 282 18.51 -12.76 -24.45
N THR A 283 19.26 -12.13 -23.55
CA THR A 283 20.28 -12.75 -22.71
C THR A 283 19.61 -13.55 -21.60
N GLY A 284 19.74 -14.87 -21.63
CA GLY A 284 19.17 -15.78 -20.63
C GLY A 284 18.76 -17.10 -21.27
N ASP A 285 18.52 -18.10 -20.42
CA ASP A 285 17.94 -19.38 -20.83
C ASP A 285 16.43 -19.32 -20.59
N VAL A 286 15.63 -19.39 -21.65
CA VAL A 286 14.16 -19.50 -21.56
C VAL A 286 13.77 -20.96 -21.75
N PRO A 287 12.82 -21.51 -20.97
CA PRO A 287 12.26 -22.83 -21.24
C PRO A 287 11.72 -22.94 -22.67
N ASP A 288 11.71 -24.15 -23.22
CA ASP A 288 11.14 -24.38 -24.55
C ASP A 288 9.60 -24.21 -24.55
N MET A 289 9.03 -24.00 -25.73
CA MET A 289 7.59 -23.74 -25.88
C MET A 289 6.71 -24.88 -25.34
N ASP A 290 7.17 -26.13 -25.39
CA ASP A 290 6.46 -27.28 -24.82
C ASP A 290 6.49 -27.29 -23.29
N ALA A 291 7.61 -26.87 -22.67
CA ALA A 291 7.71 -26.67 -21.22
C ALA A 291 6.79 -25.53 -20.78
N ILE A 292 6.79 -24.40 -21.48
CA ILE A 292 5.88 -23.27 -21.21
C ILE A 292 4.43 -23.75 -21.34
N GLY A 293 4.06 -24.44 -22.44
CA GLY A 293 2.72 -24.95 -22.65
C GLY A 293 2.22 -25.89 -21.55
N ARG A 294 3.08 -26.79 -21.06
CA ARG A 294 2.76 -27.66 -19.91
C ARG A 294 2.57 -26.88 -18.62
N ALA A 295 3.38 -25.85 -18.37
CA ALA A 295 3.21 -24.96 -17.23
C ALA A 295 1.86 -24.21 -17.28
N LEU A 296 1.46 -23.72 -18.46
CA LEU A 296 0.15 -23.06 -18.62
C LEU A 296 -1.02 -24.01 -18.36
N VAL A 297 -0.97 -25.25 -18.84
CA VAL A 297 -2.04 -26.25 -18.60
C VAL A 297 -2.11 -26.65 -17.13
N GLY A 298 -0.97 -26.69 -16.45
CA GLY A 298 -0.86 -27.01 -15.04
C GLY A 298 -1.07 -25.81 -14.11
N ALA A 299 -1.48 -24.65 -14.62
CA ALA A 299 -1.65 -23.45 -13.81
C ALA A 299 -2.76 -23.65 -12.77
N ASP A 300 -2.41 -23.42 -11.51
CA ASP A 300 -3.38 -23.44 -10.41
C ASP A 300 -4.09 -22.08 -10.29
N GLU A 301 -5.33 -22.13 -9.81
CA GLU A 301 -6.08 -20.93 -9.43
C GLU A 301 -5.59 -20.44 -8.06
N VAL A 302 -5.24 -19.16 -7.96
CA VAL A 302 -4.68 -18.54 -6.75
C VAL A 302 -5.64 -17.48 -6.18
N GLU A 303 -5.24 -16.69 -5.18
CA GLU A 303 -5.99 -15.49 -4.80
C GLU A 303 -5.56 -14.28 -5.64
N TRP A 304 -6.46 -13.32 -5.91
CA TRP A 304 -6.10 -12.12 -6.68
C TRP A 304 -4.99 -11.32 -6.00
N ASP A 305 -5.00 -11.31 -4.68
CA ASP A 305 -3.98 -10.68 -3.84
C ASP A 305 -2.57 -11.21 -4.18
N GLU A 306 -2.44 -12.50 -4.48
CA GLU A 306 -1.17 -13.13 -4.87
C GLU A 306 -0.70 -12.70 -6.26
N VAL A 307 -1.61 -12.38 -7.19
CA VAL A 307 -1.28 -11.92 -8.55
C VAL A 307 -0.86 -10.46 -8.54
N VAL A 308 -1.63 -9.59 -7.87
CA VAL A 308 -1.37 -8.14 -7.89
C VAL A 308 -0.18 -7.75 -7.01
N SER A 309 0.26 -8.60 -6.09
CA SER A 309 1.42 -8.36 -5.25
C SER A 309 2.77 -8.71 -5.90
N LEU A 310 2.77 -9.35 -7.08
CA LEU A 310 3.99 -9.81 -7.77
C LEU A 310 4.94 -8.67 -8.19
N ASP A 311 4.45 -7.44 -8.23
CA ASP A 311 5.23 -6.22 -8.53
C ASP A 311 6.15 -5.80 -7.36
N GLN A 312 6.11 -6.50 -6.21
CA GLN A 312 6.79 -6.09 -4.96
C GLN A 312 7.93 -7.01 -4.47
N GLU A 313 8.26 -8.12 -5.14
CA GLU A 313 9.30 -9.07 -4.70
C GLU A 313 10.69 -8.89 -5.34
#